data_AF-A0AAU8APL3-F1
#
_entry.id   AF-A0AAU8APL3-F1
#
_cell.length_a   1.000
_cell.length_b   1.000
_cell.length_c   1.000
_cell.angle_alpha   90.00
_cell.angle_beta   90.00
_cell.angle_gamma   90.00
#
_symmetry.space_group_name_H-M   'P 1'
#
loop_
_entity.id
_entity.type
_entity.pdbx_description
1 polymer ?
#
loop_
_entity_poly.entity_id
_entity_poly.type
_entity_poly.pdbx_seq_one_letter_code
_entity_poly.pdbx_strand_id
1 'polypeptide(L)'
;MKIARIALPALLAGSVALPAFAGSLEPAPVEPVITPVPVPVAVGRDWTGFSGGIQLGYGAFDTDGTPDDYDEAMTYGLKSYYDYDFGNWVLGGGVQYDWTDADLGAAGDLDGILRVGARAGYDMGNTMVYGTGGYAKAYTSGGDIDAGDSDGYFAGIGTETFLTDNWTVGTELTYNEFTDFDANDMELKNTQFNVSLNYRF
;
A
#
# COMPACT_ATOMS: atom_id res chain seq x y z
N MET A 1 66.30 -72.37 43.68
CA MET A 1 67.37 -71.47 44.19
C MET A 1 66.78 -70.56 45.29
N LYS A 2 67.56 -69.70 45.95
CA LYS A 2 67.19 -69.02 47.22
C LYS A 2 66.40 -67.69 47.03
N ILE A 3 65.34 -67.51 47.84
CA ILE A 3 64.92 -66.24 48.53
C ILE A 3 64.39 -65.10 47.59
N ALA A 4 63.40 -64.23 47.90
CA ALA A 4 62.74 -63.79 49.15
C ALA A 4 61.19 -63.64 48.98
N ARG A 5 60.35 -63.93 50.01
CA ARG A 5 59.66 -63.00 50.97
C ARG A 5 58.50 -62.15 50.37
N ILE A 6 57.21 -62.39 50.70
CA ILE A 6 56.44 -62.05 51.94
C ILE A 6 56.13 -60.53 51.99
N ALA A 7 54.93 -59.98 52.30
CA ALA A 7 53.73 -60.37 53.11
C ALA A 7 52.44 -59.65 52.55
N LEU A 8 51.19 -59.64 53.08
CA LEU A 8 50.33 -60.41 54.04
C LEU A 8 48.88 -59.81 53.95
N PRO A 9 47.75 -60.55 54.15
CA PRO A 9 46.38 -60.01 53.93
C PRO A 9 45.56 -59.68 55.22
N ALA A 10 44.55 -58.81 55.07
CA ALA A 10 43.36 -58.64 55.93
C ALA A 10 42.24 -58.01 55.04
N LEU A 11 40.96 -58.42 55.00
CA LEU A 11 39.97 -58.96 55.95
C LEU A 11 39.08 -57.90 56.63
N LEU A 12 37.95 -57.63 55.95
CA LEU A 12 36.61 -57.27 56.44
C LEU A 12 36.45 -56.35 57.68
N ALA A 13 35.84 -55.17 57.44
CA ALA A 13 35.04 -54.44 58.43
C ALA A 13 33.86 -53.77 57.72
N GLY A 14 32.63 -53.98 58.21
CA GLY A 14 31.42 -53.36 57.66
C GLY A 14 31.01 -52.12 58.46
N SER A 15 30.74 -51.01 57.78
CA SER A 15 30.30 -49.75 58.39
C SER A 15 28.80 -49.52 58.16
N VAL A 16 28.02 -49.46 59.24
CA VAL A 16 26.59 -49.09 59.20
C VAL A 16 26.44 -47.60 58.90
N ALA A 17 25.43 -47.24 58.09
CA ALA A 17 25.19 -45.85 57.72
C ALA A 17 24.65 -45.01 58.89
N LEU A 18 25.09 -43.75 58.97
CA LEU A 18 24.47 -42.69 59.77
C LEU A 18 23.97 -41.58 58.84
N PRO A 19 22.78 -40.98 59.09
CA PRO A 19 22.25 -39.94 58.24
C PRO A 19 22.97 -38.61 58.44
N ALA A 20 23.73 -38.16 57.44
CA ALA A 20 24.34 -36.84 57.42
C ALA A 20 23.30 -35.77 57.04
N PHE A 21 22.74 -35.08 58.04
CA PHE A 21 21.83 -33.95 57.83
C PHE A 21 22.61 -32.69 57.41
N ALA A 22 23.01 -32.64 56.14
CA ALA A 22 23.65 -31.47 55.53
C ALA A 22 22.59 -30.55 54.89
N GLY A 23 21.89 -29.78 55.72
CA GLY A 23 20.90 -28.81 55.25
C GLY A 23 21.55 -27.58 54.62
N SER A 24 21.73 -27.57 53.30
CA SER A 24 21.88 -26.35 52.51
C SER A 24 20.72 -26.25 51.52
N LEU A 25 19.71 -25.46 51.87
CA LEU A 25 18.74 -24.95 50.91
C LEU A 25 19.26 -23.60 50.38
N GLU A 26 20.39 -23.64 49.68
CA GLU A 26 20.71 -22.53 48.77
C GLU A 26 19.57 -22.43 47.75
N PRO A 27 18.93 -21.26 47.60
CA PRO A 27 17.92 -21.08 46.57
C PRO A 27 18.54 -21.41 45.21
N ALA A 28 17.89 -22.29 44.44
CA ALA A 28 18.30 -22.54 43.07
C ALA A 28 18.39 -21.18 42.34
N PRO A 29 19.47 -20.90 41.59
CA PRO A 29 19.61 -19.63 40.89
C PRO A 29 18.37 -19.35 40.08
N VAL A 30 17.66 -18.26 40.39
CA VAL A 30 16.46 -17.86 39.67
C VAL A 30 16.92 -17.47 38.27
N GLU A 31 16.73 -18.35 37.31
CA GLU A 31 17.01 -18.05 35.90
C GLU A 31 16.24 -16.78 35.54
N PRO A 32 16.89 -15.78 34.91
CA PRO A 32 16.24 -14.53 34.59
C PRO A 32 15.10 -14.83 33.62
N VAL A 33 13.87 -14.75 34.10
CA VAL A 33 12.67 -14.92 33.28
C VAL A 33 12.77 -13.91 32.15
N ILE A 34 13.04 -14.40 30.94
CA ILE A 34 13.01 -13.59 29.73
C ILE A 34 11.55 -13.27 29.48
N THR A 35 11.08 -12.19 30.11
CA THR A 35 9.82 -11.55 29.77
C THR A 35 9.89 -11.26 28.27
N PRO A 36 9.00 -11.85 27.43
CA PRO A 36 9.02 -11.55 26.02
C PRO A 36 8.84 -10.04 25.87
N VAL A 37 9.81 -9.38 25.25
CA VAL A 37 9.66 -7.95 24.91
C VAL A 37 8.36 -7.86 24.10
N PRO A 38 7.40 -7.03 24.51
CA PRO A 38 6.17 -6.89 23.74
C PRO A 38 6.57 -6.40 22.35
N VAL A 39 6.39 -7.26 21.34
CA VAL A 39 6.54 -6.86 19.95
C VAL A 39 5.59 -5.68 19.77
N PRO A 40 6.08 -4.51 19.33
CA PRO A 40 5.19 -3.38 19.10
C PRO A 40 4.20 -3.80 18.04
N VAL A 41 2.94 -4.02 18.46
CA VAL A 41 1.83 -4.08 17.53
C VAL A 41 1.85 -2.74 16.81
N ALA A 42 2.07 -2.77 15.50
CA ALA A 42 1.92 -1.57 14.69
C ALA A 42 0.48 -1.09 14.93
N VAL A 43 0.34 0.08 15.54
CA VAL A 43 -0.97 0.72 15.71
C VAL A 43 -1.30 1.28 14.34
N GLY A 44 -1.80 0.41 13.46
CA GLY A 44 -2.23 0.76 12.13
C GLY A 44 -3.22 1.92 12.21
N ARG A 45 -3.11 2.88 11.29
CA ARG A 45 -4.21 3.79 11.05
C ARG A 45 -5.38 2.94 10.59
N ASP A 46 -6.53 3.06 11.24
CA ASP A 46 -7.75 2.48 10.70
C ASP A 46 -8.08 3.23 9.41
N TRP A 47 -7.97 2.54 8.28
CA TRP A 47 -8.32 3.11 6.99
C TRP A 47 -9.83 3.08 6.73
N THR A 48 -10.62 2.39 7.57
CA THR A 48 -12.08 2.26 7.39
C THR A 48 -12.78 3.61 7.47
N GLY A 49 -13.57 3.95 6.45
CA GLY A 49 -14.39 5.16 6.47
C GLY A 49 -14.56 5.80 5.11
N PHE A 50 -15.19 6.97 5.11
CA PHE A 50 -15.28 7.82 3.92
C PHE A 50 -14.07 8.76 3.87
N SER A 51 -13.56 9.00 2.67
CA SER A 51 -12.52 9.98 2.40
C SER A 51 -12.91 10.83 1.19
N GLY A 52 -12.60 12.12 1.26
CA GLY A 52 -12.87 13.08 0.19
C GLY A 52 -11.77 14.14 0.13
N GLY A 53 -11.35 14.52 -1.06
CA GLY A 53 -10.19 15.38 -1.27
C GLY A 53 -10.14 16.07 -2.62
N ILE A 54 -9.16 16.95 -2.74
CA ILE A 54 -8.74 17.56 -4.02
C ILE A 54 -7.54 16.80 -4.58
N GLN A 55 -7.38 16.80 -5.90
CA GLN A 55 -6.15 16.37 -6.57
C GLN A 55 -5.70 17.36 -7.64
N LEU A 56 -4.41 17.35 -7.92
CA LEU A 56 -3.74 18.09 -8.99
C LEU A 56 -2.93 17.07 -9.80
N GLY A 57 -3.11 17.06 -11.11
CA GLY A 57 -2.46 16.13 -12.02
C GLY A 57 -1.54 16.82 -13.02
N TYR A 58 -0.61 16.05 -13.57
CA TYR A 58 0.22 16.38 -14.72
C TYR A 58 0.25 15.15 -15.63
N GLY A 59 -0.13 15.30 -16.90
CA GLY A 59 -0.19 14.19 -17.85
C GLY A 59 0.45 14.54 -19.18
N ALA A 60 1.07 13.54 -19.82
CA ALA A 60 1.42 13.61 -21.22
C ALA A 60 0.31 12.91 -22.01
N PHE A 61 -0.40 13.66 -22.85
CA PHE A 61 -1.54 13.20 -23.62
C PHE A 61 -1.07 12.80 -25.03
N ASP A 62 -0.56 11.59 -25.17
CA ASP A 62 -0.07 11.09 -26.45
C ASP A 62 -1.23 10.77 -27.41
N THR A 63 -1.20 11.34 -28.61
CA THR A 63 -2.21 11.14 -29.66
C THR A 63 -1.53 10.72 -30.96
N ASP A 64 -1.77 9.47 -31.33
CA ASP A 64 -1.07 8.76 -32.42
C ASP A 64 -1.47 9.32 -33.82
N GLY A 65 -0.92 10.49 -34.18
CA GLY A 65 -1.26 11.18 -35.43
C GLY A 65 -0.47 12.46 -35.76
N THR A 66 0.07 13.18 -34.76
CA THR A 66 0.78 14.46 -34.95
C THR A 66 2.18 14.44 -34.33
N PRO A 67 3.29 14.64 -35.09
CA PRO A 67 4.64 14.34 -34.58
C PRO A 67 5.30 15.30 -33.57
N ASP A 68 4.74 16.50 -33.31
CA ASP A 68 5.53 17.63 -32.77
C ASP A 68 5.01 18.31 -31.49
N ASP A 69 3.72 18.20 -31.13
CA ASP A 69 3.13 18.94 -30.00
C ASP A 69 2.77 18.03 -28.81
N TYR A 70 3.69 17.93 -27.84
CA TYR A 70 3.47 17.30 -26.54
C TYR A 70 2.88 18.30 -25.55
N ASP A 71 1.55 18.53 -25.57
CA ASP A 71 0.91 19.43 -24.61
C ASP A 71 0.76 18.78 -23.22
N GLU A 72 1.72 19.09 -22.36
CA GLU A 72 1.83 18.62 -20.97
C GLU A 72 0.84 19.35 -20.04
N ALA A 73 -0.44 18.98 -20.09
CA ALA A 73 -1.50 19.68 -19.36
C ALA A 73 -1.49 19.43 -17.83
N MET A 74 -1.72 20.50 -17.07
CA MET A 74 -2.08 20.43 -15.65
C MET A 74 -3.58 20.20 -15.49
N THR A 75 -3.96 19.18 -14.72
CA THR A 75 -5.36 18.88 -14.38
C THR A 75 -5.62 19.21 -12.90
N TYR A 76 -6.89 19.42 -12.53
CA TYR A 76 -7.29 19.50 -11.14
C TYR A 76 -8.64 18.81 -10.92
N GLY A 77 -8.85 18.19 -9.76
CA GLY A 77 -10.00 17.32 -9.56
C GLY A 77 -10.46 17.16 -8.13
N LEU A 78 -11.60 16.49 -7.98
CA LEU A 78 -12.08 15.94 -6.72
C LEU A 78 -11.91 14.42 -6.75
N LYS A 79 -11.49 13.84 -5.62
CA LYS A 79 -11.51 12.38 -5.41
C LYS A 79 -12.24 12.03 -4.14
N SER A 80 -12.89 10.86 -4.13
CA SER A 80 -13.52 10.30 -2.95
C SER A 80 -13.50 8.77 -2.97
N TYR A 81 -13.30 8.18 -1.80
CA TYR A 81 -13.32 6.73 -1.61
C TYR A 81 -14.08 6.38 -0.33
N TYR A 82 -14.81 5.27 -0.35
CA TYR A 82 -15.20 4.56 0.86
C TYR A 82 -14.31 3.32 0.97
N ASP A 83 -13.48 3.28 2.00
CA ASP A 83 -12.50 2.22 2.25
C ASP A 83 -12.91 1.38 3.46
N TYR A 84 -12.48 0.12 3.49
CA TYR A 84 -12.67 -0.80 4.61
C TYR A 84 -11.35 -1.52 4.93
N ASP A 85 -10.96 -1.51 6.20
CA ASP A 85 -9.70 -2.07 6.67
C ASP A 85 -9.87 -3.51 7.18
N PHE A 86 -8.98 -4.39 6.74
CA PHE A 86 -8.88 -5.80 7.14
C PHE A 86 -7.60 -6.09 7.94
N GLY A 87 -6.95 -5.05 8.49
CA GLY A 87 -5.82 -5.08 9.43
C GLY A 87 -4.43 -5.12 8.80
N ASN A 88 -4.31 -5.63 7.57
CA ASN A 88 -3.12 -5.48 6.71
C ASN A 88 -3.47 -5.11 5.26
N TRP A 89 -4.74 -5.20 4.89
CA TRP A 89 -5.23 -4.93 3.55
C TRP A 89 -6.43 -3.99 3.66
N VAL A 90 -6.48 -3.01 2.78
CA VAL A 90 -7.57 -2.04 2.68
C VAL A 90 -8.21 -2.24 1.31
N LEU A 91 -9.53 -2.41 1.27
CA LEU A 91 -10.30 -2.46 0.02
C LEU A 91 -11.31 -1.33 0.02
N GLY A 92 -11.42 -0.60 -1.10
CA GLY A 92 -12.35 0.51 -1.22
C GLY A 92 -12.94 0.67 -2.61
N GLY A 93 -14.04 1.41 -2.68
CA GLY A 93 -14.67 1.86 -3.91
C GLY A 93 -14.73 3.38 -3.94
N GLY A 94 -14.56 4.00 -5.11
CA GLY A 94 -14.47 5.45 -5.21
C GLY A 94 -14.79 6.03 -6.57
N VAL A 95 -14.89 7.36 -6.57
CA VAL A 95 -15.08 8.19 -7.75
C VAL A 95 -14.10 9.36 -7.72
N GLN A 96 -13.48 9.62 -8.87
CA GLN A 96 -12.69 10.81 -9.14
C GLN A 96 -13.35 11.57 -10.29
N TYR A 97 -13.26 12.89 -10.27
CA TYR A 97 -13.56 13.75 -11.40
C TYR A 97 -12.44 14.77 -11.54
N ASP A 98 -11.73 14.75 -12.66
CA ASP A 98 -10.73 15.74 -13.03
C ASP A 98 -11.31 16.70 -14.07
N TRP A 99 -11.21 18.01 -13.82
CA TRP A 99 -11.31 19.05 -14.83
C TRP A 99 -9.94 19.30 -15.45
N THR A 100 -9.93 19.71 -16.70
CA THR A 100 -8.72 20.20 -17.38
C THR A 100 -9.11 21.26 -18.40
N ASP A 101 -8.25 22.26 -18.60
CA ASP A 101 -8.39 23.27 -19.65
C ASP A 101 -7.44 22.90 -20.80
N ALA A 102 -7.55 21.66 -21.31
CA ALA A 102 -6.66 21.10 -22.33
C ALA A 102 -7.28 21.22 -23.73
N ASP A 103 -6.67 22.08 -24.54
CA ASP A 103 -6.94 22.28 -25.97
C ASP A 103 -6.43 21.04 -26.74
N LEU A 104 -7.31 20.28 -27.40
CA LEU A 104 -6.93 19.17 -28.28
C LEU A 104 -6.91 19.58 -29.76
N GLY A 105 -6.74 20.88 -30.04
CA GLY A 105 -6.61 21.47 -31.35
C GLY A 105 -7.83 21.21 -32.24
N ALA A 106 -7.65 20.35 -33.24
CA ALA A 106 -8.71 20.01 -34.19
C ALA A 106 -9.82 19.10 -33.61
N ALA A 107 -9.65 18.57 -32.40
CA ALA A 107 -10.62 17.68 -31.75
C ALA A 107 -11.57 18.39 -30.76
N GLY A 108 -11.33 19.65 -30.41
CA GLY A 108 -12.11 20.42 -29.43
C GLY A 108 -11.50 20.41 -28.01
N ASP A 109 -12.28 20.84 -27.03
CA ASP A 109 -11.83 20.98 -25.63
C ASP A 109 -12.17 19.74 -24.79
N LEU A 110 -11.23 19.30 -23.94
CA LEU A 110 -11.44 18.21 -22.98
C LEU A 110 -11.99 18.73 -21.65
N ASP A 111 -13.31 18.88 -21.51
CA ASP A 111 -13.97 19.42 -20.30
C ASP A 111 -13.61 18.66 -19.00
N GLY A 112 -13.41 17.34 -19.07
CA GLY A 112 -12.98 16.56 -17.92
C GLY A 112 -13.07 15.04 -18.05
N ILE A 113 -12.58 14.34 -17.02
CA ILE A 113 -12.51 12.88 -16.94
C ILE A 113 -13.16 12.40 -15.64
N LEU A 114 -14.20 11.58 -15.75
CA LEU A 114 -14.82 10.85 -14.64
C LEU A 114 -14.22 9.45 -14.54
N ARG A 115 -13.68 9.08 -13.38
CA ARG A 115 -13.18 7.73 -13.09
C ARG A 115 -13.97 7.10 -11.95
N VAL A 116 -14.53 5.90 -12.16
CA VAL A 116 -15.27 5.13 -11.15
C VAL A 116 -14.66 3.74 -11.05
N GLY A 117 -14.21 3.36 -9.86
CA GLY A 117 -13.48 2.10 -9.71
C GLY A 117 -13.26 1.67 -8.26
N ALA A 118 -12.47 0.60 -8.12
CA ALA A 118 -12.04 0.07 -6.84
C ALA A 118 -10.58 0.42 -6.57
N ARG A 119 -10.17 0.37 -5.31
CA ARG A 119 -8.77 0.31 -4.90
C ARG A 119 -8.52 -0.78 -3.88
N ALA A 120 -7.32 -1.33 -3.92
CA ALA A 120 -6.84 -2.36 -3.01
C ALA A 120 -5.41 -2.02 -2.60
N GLY A 121 -5.14 -1.89 -1.31
CA GLY A 121 -3.84 -1.50 -0.78
C GLY A 121 -3.41 -2.29 0.44
N TYR A 122 -2.11 -2.22 0.73
CA TYR A 122 -1.49 -2.82 1.89
C TYR A 122 -1.17 -1.73 2.92
N ASP A 123 -1.59 -1.92 4.18
CA ASP A 123 -1.28 -0.97 5.25
C ASP A 123 0.16 -1.14 5.77
N MET A 124 0.87 -0.02 5.85
CA MET A 124 2.20 0.09 6.45
C MET A 124 2.19 1.05 7.67
N GLY A 125 1.04 1.18 8.34
CA GLY A 125 0.84 1.95 9.56
C GLY A 125 0.38 3.38 9.29
N ASN A 126 1.28 4.23 8.80
CA ASN A 126 0.98 5.62 8.43
C ASN A 126 0.81 5.83 6.92
N THR A 127 1.19 4.83 6.12
CA THR A 127 1.18 4.87 4.65
C THR A 127 0.53 3.61 4.12
N MET A 128 -0.39 3.74 3.16
CA MET A 128 -0.93 2.65 2.36
C MET A 128 -0.32 2.72 0.96
N VAL A 129 0.18 1.59 0.45
CA VAL A 129 0.51 1.44 -0.98
C VAL A 129 -0.65 0.71 -1.64
N TYR A 130 -1.24 1.28 -2.70
CA TYR A 130 -2.44 0.74 -3.34
C TYR A 130 -2.34 0.63 -4.86
N GLY A 131 -3.04 -0.36 -5.41
CA GLY A 131 -3.49 -0.34 -6.80
C GLY A 131 -4.93 0.16 -6.88
N THR A 132 -5.29 0.83 -7.96
CA THR A 132 -6.67 1.24 -8.27
C THR A 132 -6.99 0.92 -9.72
N GLY A 133 -8.26 0.71 -10.03
CA GLY A 133 -8.70 0.53 -11.42
C GLY A 133 -10.21 0.38 -11.54
N GLY A 134 -10.68 0.56 -12.77
CA GLY A 134 -12.11 0.55 -13.08
C GLY A 134 -12.38 1.21 -14.42
N TYR A 135 -13.56 1.83 -14.52
CA TYR A 135 -14.07 2.47 -15.71
C TYR A 135 -13.78 3.96 -15.71
N ALA A 136 -13.43 4.49 -16.89
CA ALA A 136 -13.19 5.91 -17.13
C ALA A 136 -14.12 6.41 -18.24
N LYS A 137 -14.60 7.64 -18.10
CA LYS A 137 -15.36 8.38 -19.10
C LYS A 137 -14.69 9.73 -19.34
N ALA A 138 -14.36 10.03 -20.58
CA ALA A 138 -14.00 11.38 -21.00
C ALA A 138 -15.28 12.15 -21.40
N TYR A 139 -15.35 13.42 -21.00
CA TYR A 139 -16.35 14.37 -21.46
C TYR A 139 -15.67 15.46 -22.30
N THR A 140 -16.20 15.70 -23.49
CA THR A 140 -15.71 16.69 -24.46
C THR A 140 -16.87 17.49 -25.02
N SER A 141 -16.70 18.79 -25.26
CA SER A 141 -17.70 19.60 -25.95
C SER A 141 -17.06 20.69 -26.82
N GLY A 142 -17.85 21.32 -27.69
CA GLY A 142 -17.45 22.51 -28.46
C GLY A 142 -16.91 22.28 -29.88
N GLY A 143 -16.59 21.05 -30.29
CA GLY A 143 -16.14 20.75 -31.65
C GLY A 143 -17.24 20.78 -32.73
N ASP A 144 -16.89 21.12 -33.97
CA ASP A 144 -17.77 20.99 -35.17
C ASP A 144 -18.08 19.51 -35.54
N ILE A 145 -17.49 18.57 -34.80
CA ILE A 145 -17.70 17.12 -34.89
C ILE A 145 -18.00 16.65 -33.45
N ASP A 146 -19.25 16.24 -33.17
CA ASP A 146 -19.62 15.60 -31.90
C ASP A 146 -18.87 14.27 -31.77
N ALA A 147 -17.71 14.26 -31.11
CA ALA A 147 -16.86 13.08 -30.94
C ALA A 147 -17.52 11.98 -30.07
N GLY A 148 -18.45 12.37 -29.21
CA GLY A 148 -19.21 11.49 -28.32
C GLY A 148 -18.47 11.14 -27.02
N ASP A 149 -19.26 10.76 -26.01
CA ASP A 149 -18.76 10.16 -24.76
C ASP A 149 -17.87 8.94 -25.07
N SER A 150 -16.56 9.03 -24.79
CA SER A 150 -15.66 7.87 -24.89
C SER A 150 -15.63 7.07 -23.58
N ASP A 151 -15.91 5.77 -23.68
CA ASP A 151 -15.92 4.79 -22.59
C ASP A 151 -14.60 4.01 -22.59
N GLY A 152 -13.81 4.12 -21.51
CA GLY A 152 -12.50 3.46 -21.39
C GLY A 152 -12.28 2.80 -20.02
N TYR A 153 -11.05 2.36 -19.79
CA TYR A 153 -10.64 1.83 -18.49
C TYR A 153 -9.40 2.55 -17.96
N PHE A 154 -9.25 2.54 -16.63
CA PHE A 154 -8.06 3.04 -15.95
C PHE A 154 -7.47 1.99 -15.03
N ALA A 155 -6.15 2.02 -14.90
CA ALA A 155 -5.37 1.26 -13.95
C ALA A 155 -4.28 2.17 -13.37
N GLY A 156 -4.12 2.20 -12.06
CA GLY A 156 -3.15 3.07 -11.40
C GLY A 156 -2.52 2.43 -10.18
N ILE A 157 -1.37 2.97 -9.80
CA ILE A 157 -0.66 2.63 -8.56
C ILE A 157 -0.38 3.91 -7.78
N GLY A 158 -0.52 3.86 -6.47
CA GLY A 158 -0.37 5.03 -5.63
C GLY A 158 0.05 4.73 -4.20
N THR A 159 0.34 5.79 -3.48
CA THR A 159 0.56 5.79 -2.04
C THR A 159 -0.28 6.87 -1.39
N GLU A 160 -0.92 6.56 -0.26
CA GLU A 160 -1.63 7.54 0.58
C GLU A 160 -0.97 7.54 1.96
N THR A 161 -0.71 8.71 2.56
CA THR A 161 0.02 8.85 3.83
C THR A 161 -0.66 9.86 4.74
N PHE A 162 -0.89 9.48 6.01
CA PHE A 162 -1.45 10.35 7.04
C PHE A 162 -0.48 11.47 7.45
N LEU A 163 -0.86 12.72 7.19
CA LEU A 163 -0.20 13.93 7.68
C LEU A 163 -0.63 14.30 9.11
N THR A 164 -1.91 14.06 9.42
CA THR A 164 -2.50 14.22 10.76
C THR A 164 -3.41 13.03 11.04
N ASP A 165 -4.36 13.12 11.96
CA ASP A 165 -5.30 12.03 12.27
C ASP A 165 -6.43 11.90 11.24
N ASN A 166 -6.82 12.99 10.58
CA ASN A 166 -7.85 12.99 9.53
C ASN A 166 -7.35 13.39 8.14
N TRP A 167 -6.20 14.08 8.03
CA TRP A 167 -5.67 14.51 6.72
C TRP A 167 -4.63 13.52 6.18
N THR A 168 -4.81 13.10 4.93
CA THR A 168 -3.83 12.34 4.15
C THR A 168 -3.35 13.10 2.93
N VAL A 169 -2.09 12.89 2.55
CA VAL A 169 -1.55 13.24 1.22
C VAL A 169 -1.43 11.97 0.39
N GLY A 170 -1.78 12.03 -0.89
CA GLY A 170 -1.66 10.91 -1.82
C GLY A 170 -0.85 11.26 -3.05
N THR A 171 -0.19 10.26 -3.64
CA THR A 171 0.44 10.33 -4.97
C THR A 171 -0.01 9.12 -5.77
N GLU A 172 -0.46 9.31 -7.00
CA GLU A 172 -1.09 8.27 -7.82
C GLU A 172 -0.63 8.40 -9.28
N LEU A 173 -0.01 7.36 -9.82
CA LEU A 173 0.33 7.24 -11.23
C LEU A 173 -0.76 6.42 -11.91
N THR A 174 -1.49 7.04 -12.84
CA THR A 174 -2.67 6.47 -13.48
C THR A 174 -2.44 6.34 -14.98
N TYR A 175 -2.55 5.11 -15.47
CA TYR A 175 -2.65 4.78 -16.89
C TYR A 175 -4.13 4.70 -17.27
N ASN A 176 -4.49 5.35 -18.37
CA ASN A 176 -5.84 5.34 -18.93
C ASN A 176 -5.73 4.87 -20.38
N GLU A 177 -6.57 3.92 -20.77
CA GLU A 177 -6.63 3.36 -22.12
C GLU A 177 -8.08 3.39 -22.61
N PHE A 178 -8.27 4.01 -23.76
CA PHE A 178 -9.57 4.20 -24.40
C PHE A 178 -9.57 3.39 -25.70
N THR A 179 -10.49 2.43 -25.77
CA THR A 179 -10.73 1.58 -26.94
C THR A 179 -12.03 2.02 -27.62
N ASP A 180 -12.09 1.94 -28.95
CA ASP A 180 -13.17 2.45 -29.81
C ASP A 180 -13.32 3.98 -29.82
N PHE A 181 -12.40 4.67 -30.51
CA PHE A 181 -12.76 5.88 -31.25
C PHE A 181 -13.26 5.45 -32.65
N ASP A 182 -14.57 5.59 -32.90
CA ASP A 182 -15.36 5.01 -34.01
C ASP A 182 -15.08 5.64 -35.41
N ALA A 183 -13.81 5.92 -35.69
CA ALA A 183 -13.35 6.57 -36.93
C ALA A 183 -12.03 6.03 -37.51
N ASN A 184 -11.06 5.56 -36.70
CA ASN A 184 -9.70 5.26 -37.20
C ASN A 184 -8.86 4.21 -36.41
N ASP A 185 -9.43 3.43 -35.48
CA ASP A 185 -8.69 2.33 -34.80
C ASP A 185 -7.45 2.83 -33.98
N MET A 186 -7.58 3.99 -33.33
CA MET A 186 -6.50 4.69 -32.63
C MET A 186 -6.44 4.35 -31.13
N GLU A 187 -5.30 3.86 -30.64
CA GLU A 187 -5.08 3.49 -29.24
C GLU A 187 -4.53 4.66 -28.39
N LEU A 188 -5.40 5.51 -27.82
CA LEU A 188 -4.96 6.62 -26.94
C LEU A 188 -4.48 6.11 -25.57
N LYS A 189 -3.21 6.38 -25.24
CA LYS A 189 -2.54 5.95 -24.01
C LYS A 189 -2.10 7.14 -23.17
N ASN A 190 -2.84 7.45 -22.11
CA ASN A 190 -2.51 8.57 -21.22
C ASN A 190 -1.89 8.09 -19.90
N THR A 191 -0.68 8.55 -19.60
CA THR A 191 -0.03 8.38 -18.30
C THR A 191 -0.03 9.70 -17.53
N GLN A 192 -0.79 9.75 -16.43
CA GLN A 192 -1.00 10.93 -15.59
C GLN A 192 -0.40 10.69 -14.19
N PHE A 193 0.42 11.62 -13.71
CA PHE A 193 0.87 11.65 -12.31
C PHE A 193 0.02 12.64 -11.52
N ASN A 194 -0.57 12.17 -10.42
CA ASN A 194 -1.48 12.95 -9.58
C ASN A 194 -0.94 13.09 -8.15
N VAL A 195 -1.13 14.26 -7.54
CA VAL A 195 -0.91 14.53 -6.12
C VAL A 195 -2.24 14.97 -5.50
N SER A 196 -2.61 14.43 -4.34
CA SER A 196 -3.90 14.68 -3.69
C SER A 196 -3.78 15.02 -2.20
N LEU A 197 -4.78 15.75 -1.70
CA LEU A 197 -4.96 16.07 -0.29
C LEU A 197 -6.39 15.72 0.11
N ASN A 198 -6.55 14.77 1.04
CA ASN A 198 -7.82 14.19 1.42
C ASN A 198 -8.10 14.36 2.91
N TYR A 199 -9.36 14.48 3.26
CA TYR A 199 -9.89 14.38 4.61
C TYR A 199 -10.62 13.04 4.78
N ARG A 200 -10.33 12.31 5.86
CA ARG A 200 -10.94 11.03 6.23
C ARG A 200 -11.83 11.22 7.47
N PHE A 201 -13.03 10.63 7.44
CA PHE A 201 -14.13 10.82 8.40
C PHE A 201 -14.29 9.67 9.37
#